data_AF-A0A7J8NK86-F1
#
_entry.id   AF-A0A7J8NK86-F1
#
_cell.length_a   1.000
_cell.length_b   1.000
_cell.length_c   1.000
_cell.angle_alpha   90.00
_cell.angle_beta   90.00
_cell.angle_gamma   90.00
#
_symmetry.space_group_name_H-M   'P 1'
#
loop_
_entity.id
_entity.type
_entity.pdbx_description
1 polymer ?
#
loop_
_entity_poly.entity_id
_entity_poly.type
_entity_poly.pdbx_seq_one_letter_code
_entity_poly.pdbx_strand_id
1 'polypeptide(L)' 'MAHQVPIEIGSIQGKALVIRWLLGASQKHLGRNMAFKLSFELVDTGKGSGDTIRKKEETHRMTKANRAFAHFR' A
#
# COMPACT_ATOMS: atom_id res chain seq x y z
N MET A 1 -17.75 -17.21 3.43
CA MET A 1 -16.91 -16.09 3.91
C MET A 1 -15.48 -16.35 3.44
N ALA A 2 -15.00 -15.59 2.44
CA ALA A 2 -13.70 -15.84 1.82
C ALA A 2 -12.58 -15.42 2.78
N HIS A 3 -11.80 -16.39 3.25
CA HIS A 3 -10.62 -16.13 4.07
C HIS A 3 -9.55 -15.49 3.17
N GLN A 4 -9.08 -14.29 3.50
CA GLN A 4 -7.92 -13.71 2.83
C GLN A 4 -6.69 -14.45 3.34
N VAL A 5 -6.18 -15.38 2.54
CA VAL A 5 -4.91 -16.06 2.79
C VAL A 5 -3.79 -15.09 2.40
N PRO A 6 -2.97 -14.59 3.36
CA PRO A 6 -1.86 -13.72 3.03
C PRO A 6 -0.78 -14.55 2.33
N ILE A 7 -0.43 -14.16 1.12
CA ILE A 7 0.68 -14.74 0.36
C ILE A 7 1.86 -13.79 0.47
N GLU A 8 3.05 -14.34 0.67
CA GLU A 8 4.27 -13.55 0.68
C GLU A 8 4.49 -12.94 -0.71
N ILE A 9 4.53 -11.60 -0.77
CA ILE A 9 4.62 -10.87 -2.04
C ILE A 9 6.09 -10.71 -2.43
N GLY A 10 6.46 -11.22 -3.59
CA GLY A 10 7.81 -11.06 -4.13
C GLY A 10 8.15 -9.59 -4.43
N SER A 11 9.45 -9.26 -4.50
CA SER A 11 9.91 -7.86 -4.65
C SER A 11 9.32 -7.12 -5.85
N ILE A 12 9.14 -7.80 -6.99
CA ILE A 12 8.54 -7.24 -8.22
C ILE A 12 7.06 -6.92 -8.01
N GLN A 13 6.33 -7.86 -7.39
CA GLN A 13 4.90 -7.71 -7.11
C GLN A 13 4.67 -6.61 -6.06
N GLY A 14 5.57 -6.47 -5.09
CA GLY A 14 5.58 -5.39 -4.11
C GLY A 14 5.75 -4.02 -4.76
N LYS A 15 6.68 -3.87 -5.71
CA LYS A 15 6.84 -2.62 -6.48
C LYS A 15 5.57 -2.27 -7.25
N ALA A 16 4.99 -3.23 -7.97
CA ALA A 16 3.74 -3.02 -8.70
C ALA A 16 2.57 -2.64 -7.78
N LEU A 17 2.52 -3.20 -6.57
CA LEU A 17 1.51 -2.89 -5.56
C LEU A 17 1.63 -1.45 -5.06
N VAL A 18 2.86 -1.00 -4.75
CA VAL A 18 3.13 0.37 -4.32
C VAL A 18 2.76 1.37 -5.40
N ILE A 19 3.09 1.09 -6.67
CA ILE A 19 2.72 1.96 -7.80
C ILE A 19 1.20 2.08 -7.91
N ARG A 20 0.46 0.97 -7.76
CA ARG A 20 -1.02 0.99 -7.76
C ARG A 20 -1.59 1.83 -6.62
N TRP A 21 -1.01 1.73 -5.43
CA TRP A 21 -1.45 2.53 -4.28
C TRP A 21 -1.18 4.02 -4.48
N LEU A 22 0.00 4.39 -4.98
CA LEU A 22 0.34 5.79 -5.30
C LEU A 22 -0.63 6.38 -6.32
N LEU A 23 -0.95 5.65 -7.39
CA LEU A 23 -1.91 6.09 -8.39
C LEU A 23 -3.32 6.27 -7.79
N GLY A 24 -3.78 5.30 -7.00
CA GLY A 24 -5.08 5.36 -6.35
C GLY A 24 -5.19 6.50 -5.32
N ALA A 25 -4.14 6.76 -4.55
CA ALA A 25 -4.08 7.90 -3.63
C ALA A 25 -4.11 9.23 -4.41
N SER A 26 -3.30 9.33 -5.47
CA SER A 26 -3.23 10.53 -6.31
C SER A 26 -4.58 10.86 -6.97
N GLN A 27 -5.35 9.86 -7.39
CA GLN A 27 -6.66 10.09 -8.02
C GLN A 27 -7.72 10.64 -7.06
N LYS A 28 -7.62 10.37 -5.76
CA LYS A 28 -8.56 10.87 -4.74
C LYS A 28 -8.42 12.35 -4.47
N HIS A 29 -7.26 12.94 -4.75
CA HIS A 29 -7.08 14.38 -4.64
C HIS A 29 -7.94 15.11 -5.68
N LEU A 30 -8.66 16.15 -5.28
CA LEU A 30 -9.50 16.98 -6.16
C LEU A 30 -8.74 18.24 -6.62
N GLY A 31 -9.06 18.76 -7.82
CA GLY A 31 -8.72 20.15 -8.18
C GLY A 31 -7.34 20.46 -8.79
N ARG A 32 -6.56 19.46 -9.26
CA ARG A 32 -5.28 19.69 -9.97
C ARG A 32 -5.04 18.69 -11.12
N ASN A 33 -4.07 18.98 -11.99
CA ASN A 33 -3.58 18.02 -12.99
C ASN A 33 -2.97 16.78 -12.29
N MET A 34 -3.16 15.59 -12.87
CA MET A 34 -2.64 14.32 -12.37
C MET A 34 -1.13 14.36 -12.07
N ALA A 35 -0.34 15.06 -12.90
CA ALA A 35 1.10 15.21 -12.66
C ALA A 35 1.42 15.90 -11.32
N PHE A 36 0.64 16.93 -10.95
CA PHE A 36 0.77 17.62 -9.67
C PHE A 36 0.31 16.76 -8.48
N LYS A 37 -0.76 15.99 -8.66
CA LYS A 37 -1.26 15.08 -7.62
C LYS A 37 -0.24 13.96 -7.34
N LEU A 38 0.34 13.39 -8.39
CA LEU A 38 1.32 12.32 -8.29
C LEU A 38 2.62 12.80 -7.64
N SER A 39 3.11 13.97 -8.03
CA SER A 39 4.31 14.57 -7.42
C SER A 39 4.09 14.92 -5.95
N PHE A 40 2.92 15.45 -5.60
CA PHE A 40 2.55 15.67 -4.20
C PHE A 40 2.59 14.37 -3.39
N GLU A 41 1.95 13.31 -3.90
CA GLU A 41 1.94 12.00 -3.21
C GLU A 41 3.32 11.34 -3.12
N LEU A 42 4.15 11.49 -4.15
CA LEU A 42 5.54 11.00 -4.12
C LEU A 42 6.37 11.70 -3.04
N VAL A 43 6.21 13.01 -2.90
CA VAL A 43 6.90 13.80 -1.87
C VAL A 43 6.41 13.41 -0.48
N ASP A 44 5.09 13.26 -0.29
CA ASP A 44 4.52 12.91 1.01
C ASP A 44 4.90 11.48 1.43
N THR A 45 4.81 10.54 0.49
CA THR A 45 5.25 9.15 0.66
C THR A 45 6.75 9.09 0.98
N GLY A 46 7.57 9.92 0.32
CA GLY A 46 9.01 10.03 0.59
C GLY A 46 9.33 10.56 1.99
N LYS A 47 8.45 11.36 2.57
CA LYS A 47 8.53 11.85 3.97
C LYS A 47 7.98 10.85 4.99
N GLY A 48 7.49 9.68 4.55
CA GLY A 48 6.87 8.70 5.43
C GLY A 48 5.44 9.05 5.84
N SER A 49 4.76 9.92 5.08
CA SER A 49 3.37 10.32 5.30
C SER A 49 2.50 9.90 4.11
N GLY A 50 1.18 10.04 4.28
CA GLY A 50 0.21 9.87 3.21
C GLY A 50 -0.49 8.52 3.18
N ASP A 51 -1.50 8.43 2.32
CA ASP A 51 -2.37 7.27 2.21
C ASP A 51 -1.61 6.00 1.79
N THR A 52 -0.57 6.16 0.97
CA THR A 52 0.29 5.05 0.51
C THR A 52 1.05 4.42 1.68
N ILE A 53 1.60 5.21 2.60
CA ILE A 53 2.34 4.72 3.76
C ILE A 53 1.41 4.01 4.75
N ARG A 54 0.24 4.61 5.02
CA ARG A 54 -0.78 3.98 5.86
C ARG A 54 -1.21 2.61 5.32
N LYS A 55 -1.39 2.48 4.00
CA LYS A 55 -1.73 1.21 3.33
C LYS A 55 -0.61 0.17 3.49
N LYS A 56 0.66 0.60 3.36
CA LYS A 56 1.83 -0.25 3.58
C LYS A 56 1.89 -0.78 5.02
N GLU A 57 1.67 0.09 6.00
CA GLU A 57 1.68 -0.28 7.42
C GLU A 57 0.54 -1.22 7.80
N GLU A 58 -0.67 -0.96 7.31
CA GLU A 58 -1.83 -1.83 7.48
C GLU A 58 -1.55 -3.22 6.91
N THR A 59 -1.02 -3.29 5.68
CA THR A 59 -0.65 -4.55 5.05
C THR A 59 0.42 -5.30 5.86
N HIS A 60 1.44 -4.59 6.34
CA HIS A 60 2.51 -5.18 7.15
C HIS A 60 2.00 -5.68 8.53
N ARG A 61 1.11 -4.93 9.19
CA ARG A 61 0.46 -5.37 10.43
C ARG A 61 -0.39 -6.62 10.19
N MET A 62 -1.15 -6.66 9.09
CA MET A 62 -1.98 -7.81 8.75
C MET A 62 -1.14 -9.05 8.43
N THR A 63 0.01 -8.88 7.76
CA THR A 63 0.99 -9.97 7.56
C THR A 63 1.54 -10.48 8.90
N LYS A 64 1.89 -9.59 9.84
CA LYS A 64 2.40 -10.01 11.17
C LYS A 64 1.34 -10.71 12.03
N ALA A 65 0.11 -10.19 12.05
CA ALA A 65 -0.99 -10.79 12.81
C ALA A 65 -1.33 -12.19 12.30
N ASN A 66 -1.35 -12.38 10.97
CA ASN A 66 -1.65 -13.67 10.37
C ASN A 66 -0.46 -14.64 10.35
N ARG A 67 0.79 -14.17 10.46
CA ARG A 67 1.95 -15.05 10.70
C ARG A 67 1.81 -15.85 12.00
N ALA A 68 1.19 -15.27 13.03
CA ALA A 68 0.87 -15.98 14.27
C ALA A 68 -0.18 -17.10 14.05
N PHE A 69 -1.04 -16.97 13.04
CA PHE A 69 -2.04 -17.98 12.67
C PHE A 69 -1.56 -19.01 11.65
N ALA A 70 -0.47 -18.74 10.92
CA ALA A 70 0.11 -19.66 9.95
C ALA A 70 0.70 -20.94 10.58
N HIS A 71 1.01 -20.90 11.88
CA HIS A 71 1.49 -22.04 12.66
C HIS A 71 0.38 -22.96 13.20
N PHE A 72 -0.90 -22.61 13.04
CA PHE A 72 -2.03 -23.48 13.43
C PHE A 72 -2.42 -24.49 12.34
N ARG A 73 -1.50 -24.87 11.47
CA ARG A 73 -1.69 -25.95 10.49
C ARG A 73 -0.59 -27.00 10.61
#